data_AF-A0AAD4QC53-F1
#
_entry.id   AF-A0AAD4QC53-F1
#
_cell.length_a   1.000
_cell.length_b   1.000
_cell.length_c   1.000
_cell.angle_alpha   90.00
_cell.angle_beta   90.00
_cell.angle_gamma   90.00
#
_symmetry.space_group_name_H-M   'P 1'
#
loop_
_entity.id
_entity.type
_entity.pdbx_description
1 polymer ?
#
loop_
_entity_poly.entity_id
_entity_poly.type
_entity_poly.pdbx_seq_one_letter_code
_entity_poly.pdbx_strand_id
1 'polypeptide(L)'
;MSSTTPISPPEEVLRSAVLSLRNEHPTLGVAKLHALLLSENSEWAVSEKRLRRIMTAEGLTLQRKAAPAAESGAHAYPSSTLIEGLDVAKWTAAVEVKYFDKQRGKGLITKEAILEGQVVWKEDPFIIAPEWDIYDLQVASRACGYCTTPLTDSSLVLRCPASNSSAPCPARFCHRLCLKRSEKTHPLLCPAQSPGSVPLLAFGRKHVWMALHALTQCAARLLLAQQAGDDVLRDDWRVYRALAELGMEERAQGGWLQGAEPDRAMWQAAHRAFVQAFVLPPDPASQKKLAKLLKRPPLKDVADALFTYDGFLHGLGRMSLNLEAHGGLYTLHSHLNHSCRPNVSVRHLDQRTALSRITLVAKRDIAAGEELLVTYVDPSLGVRKRRMQLGAWGFGECVCERCIEEEKETSKPSSDVDDLERELKAGLGVM
;
A
#
# COMPACT_ATOMS: atom_id res chain seq x y z
N MET A 1 34.06 -51.16 6.44
CA MET A 1 33.22 -49.97 6.71
C MET A 1 31.83 -50.50 7.01
N SER A 2 31.47 -50.58 8.29
CA SER A 2 30.25 -51.26 8.76
C SER A 2 29.00 -50.58 8.22
N SER A 3 28.19 -51.32 7.48
CA SER A 3 26.82 -50.93 7.13
C SER A 3 25.96 -51.07 8.37
N THR A 4 25.87 -50.01 9.18
CA THR A 4 24.91 -49.96 10.28
C THR A 4 23.50 -49.86 9.70
N THR A 5 22.68 -50.84 10.05
CA THR A 5 21.26 -50.87 9.68
C THR A 5 20.55 -49.78 10.48
N PRO A 6 19.77 -48.90 9.84
CA PRO A 6 19.15 -47.80 10.55
C PRO A 6 18.11 -48.32 11.55
N ILE A 7 18.26 -47.92 12.81
CA ILE A 7 17.51 -48.42 13.95
C ILE A 7 16.27 -47.52 14.16
N SER A 8 15.10 -48.12 14.31
CA SER A 8 13.89 -47.40 14.70
C SER A 8 13.90 -47.20 16.23
N PRO A 9 14.03 -45.96 16.74
CA PRO A 9 14.14 -45.73 18.19
C PRO A 9 12.83 -46.09 18.92
N PRO A 10 12.91 -46.53 20.20
CA PRO A 10 11.74 -46.65 21.07
C PRO A 10 10.99 -45.32 21.22
N GLU A 11 9.69 -45.38 21.48
CA GLU A 11 8.82 -44.19 21.49
C GLU A 11 9.20 -43.16 22.56
N GLU A 12 9.61 -43.60 23.75
CA GLU A 12 10.05 -42.71 24.84
C GLU A 12 11.32 -41.94 24.51
N VAL A 13 12.29 -42.61 23.86
CA VAL A 13 13.56 -41.99 23.43
C VAL A 13 13.29 -40.95 22.34
N LEU A 14 12.42 -41.30 21.38
CA LEU A 14 12.01 -40.39 20.32
C LEU A 14 11.24 -39.18 20.87
N ARG A 15 10.33 -39.39 21.84
CA ARG A 15 9.59 -38.30 22.50
C ARG A 15 10.52 -37.30 23.18
N SER A 16 11.50 -37.79 23.95
CA SER A 16 12.48 -36.93 24.63
C SER A 16 13.32 -36.11 23.63
N ALA A 17 13.78 -36.72 22.55
CA ALA A 17 14.56 -36.01 21.52
C ALA A 17 13.73 -34.91 20.83
N VAL A 18 12.47 -35.19 20.52
CA VAL A 18 11.55 -34.24 19.88
C VAL A 18 11.22 -33.05 20.79
N LEU A 19 11.06 -33.29 22.09
CA LEU A 19 10.87 -32.23 23.08
C LEU A 19 12.10 -31.31 23.16
N SER A 20 13.32 -31.88 23.21
CA SER A 20 14.56 -31.10 23.23
C SER A 20 14.71 -30.25 21.96
N LEU A 21 14.55 -30.87 20.79
CA LEU A 21 14.64 -30.20 19.49
C LEU A 21 13.59 -29.09 19.32
N ARG A 22 12.37 -29.28 19.84
CA ARG A 22 11.35 -28.23 19.81
C ARG A 22 11.69 -27.06 20.74
N ASN A 23 12.29 -27.32 21.91
CA ASN A 23 12.72 -26.26 22.82
C ASN A 23 13.87 -25.43 22.24
N GLU A 24 14.81 -26.06 21.56
CA GLU A 24 15.94 -25.39 20.89
C GLU A 24 15.52 -24.67 19.59
N HIS A 25 14.49 -25.18 18.91
CA HIS A 25 13.97 -24.61 17.68
C HIS A 25 12.43 -24.39 17.70
N PRO A 26 11.96 -23.37 18.45
CA PRO A 26 10.53 -23.16 18.70
C PRO A 26 9.69 -22.93 17.44
N THR A 27 10.27 -22.36 16.38
CA THR A 27 9.55 -21.86 15.19
C THR A 27 9.64 -22.77 13.96
N LEU A 28 10.44 -23.84 14.00
CA LEU A 28 10.62 -24.70 12.84
C LEU A 28 9.37 -25.56 12.56
N GLY A 29 9.07 -25.73 11.27
CA GLY A 29 8.01 -26.63 10.80
C GLY A 29 8.43 -28.10 10.91
N VAL A 30 7.45 -29.00 10.93
CA VAL A 30 7.65 -30.46 11.14
C VAL A 30 8.67 -31.07 10.17
N ALA A 31 8.65 -30.67 8.89
CA ALA A 31 9.59 -31.19 7.89
C ALA A 31 11.05 -30.78 8.15
N LYS A 32 11.28 -29.55 8.63
CA LYS A 32 12.64 -29.06 8.97
C LYS A 32 13.15 -29.68 10.27
N LEU A 33 12.27 -29.83 11.26
CA LEU A 33 12.57 -30.56 12.50
C LEU A 33 12.87 -32.03 12.25
N HIS A 34 12.17 -32.67 11.29
CA HIS A 34 12.45 -34.04 10.89
C HIS A 34 13.84 -34.20 10.28
N ALA A 35 14.23 -33.27 9.40
CA ALA A 35 15.57 -33.26 8.82
C ALA A 35 16.66 -33.05 9.88
N LEU A 36 16.45 -32.14 10.84
CA LEU A 36 17.36 -31.90 11.96
C LEU A 36 17.51 -33.14 12.87
N LEU A 37 16.39 -33.76 13.23
CA LEU A 37 16.36 -34.97 14.05
C LEU A 37 17.21 -36.10 13.43
N LEU A 38 17.09 -36.32 12.12
CA LEU A 38 17.87 -37.32 11.40
C LEU A 38 19.34 -36.90 11.22
N SER A 39 19.64 -35.60 11.19
CA SER A 39 21.01 -35.11 11.12
C SER A 39 21.76 -35.24 12.45
N GLU A 40 21.06 -35.08 13.58
CA GLU A 40 21.63 -35.25 14.93
C GLU A 40 21.70 -36.73 15.36
N ASN A 41 20.88 -37.58 14.73
CA ASN A 41 20.81 -39.01 15.02
C ASN A 41 20.89 -39.82 13.71
N SER A 42 22.09 -39.84 13.11
CA SER A 42 22.35 -40.45 11.79
C SER A 42 22.00 -41.93 11.68
N GLU A 43 21.92 -42.63 12.81
CA GLU A 43 21.59 -44.06 12.91
C GLU A 43 20.07 -44.33 12.96
N TRP A 44 19.22 -43.29 13.03
CA TRP A 44 17.78 -43.45 13.26
C TRP A 44 16.96 -43.54 11.97
N ALA A 45 16.03 -44.50 11.92
CA ALA A 45 14.95 -44.56 10.93
C ALA A 45 13.64 -44.06 11.52
N VAL A 46 13.35 -42.76 11.36
CA VAL A 46 12.09 -42.14 11.80
C VAL A 46 11.37 -41.55 10.59
N SER A 47 10.09 -41.86 10.41
CA SER A 47 9.27 -41.23 9.38
C SER A 47 8.70 -39.90 9.88
N GLU A 48 8.52 -38.93 8.97
CA GLU A 48 7.89 -37.64 9.29
C GLU A 48 6.49 -37.82 9.91
N LYS A 49 5.74 -38.84 9.46
CA LYS A 49 4.42 -39.20 10.00
C LYS A 49 4.49 -39.61 11.47
N ARG A 50 5.53 -40.37 11.86
CA ARG A 50 5.74 -40.80 13.24
C ARG A 50 6.14 -39.62 14.13
N LEU A 51 7.02 -38.75 13.64
CA LEU A 51 7.38 -37.49 14.32
C LEU A 51 6.16 -36.61 14.54
N ARG A 52 5.35 -36.40 13.50
CA ARG A 52 4.13 -35.59 13.55
C ARG A 52 3.11 -36.11 14.57
N ARG A 53 2.98 -37.44 14.70
CA ARG A 53 2.11 -38.07 15.70
C ARG A 53 2.55 -37.73 17.13
N ILE A 54 3.85 -37.83 17.42
CA ILE A 54 4.42 -37.51 18.73
C ILE A 54 4.26 -36.01 19.02
N MET A 55 4.60 -35.13 18.07
CA MET A 55 4.42 -33.68 18.25
C MET A 55 2.97 -33.28 18.48
N THR A 56 2.01 -34.00 17.88
CA THR A 56 0.58 -33.77 18.09
C THR A 56 0.14 -34.26 19.46
N ALA A 57 0.63 -35.42 19.92
CA ALA A 57 0.33 -35.97 21.24
C ALA A 57 0.87 -35.08 22.38
N GLU A 58 2.04 -34.46 22.19
CA GLU A 58 2.67 -33.56 23.17
C GLU A 58 2.22 -32.08 23.04
N GLY A 59 1.30 -31.76 22.13
CA GLY A 59 0.85 -30.38 21.91
C GLY A 59 1.91 -29.43 21.32
N LEU A 60 2.98 -29.97 20.73
CA LEU A 60 4.14 -29.27 20.16
C LEU A 60 3.99 -28.97 18.67
N THR A 61 2.83 -29.27 18.09
CA THR A 61 2.47 -28.80 16.76
C THR A 61 2.22 -27.31 16.82
N LEU A 62 2.99 -26.55 16.03
CA LEU A 62 2.68 -25.16 15.74
C LEU A 62 1.26 -25.13 15.20
N GLN A 63 0.31 -24.72 16.03
CA GLN A 63 -1.04 -24.47 15.59
C GLN A 63 -0.96 -23.29 14.62
N ARG A 64 -0.87 -23.59 13.32
CA ARG A 64 -1.59 -22.77 12.35
C ARG A 64 -3.00 -22.76 12.92
N LYS A 65 -3.43 -21.63 13.49
CA LYS A 65 -4.86 -21.32 13.47
C LYS A 65 -5.23 -21.42 12.00
N ALA A 66 -5.73 -22.59 11.62
CA ALA A 66 -6.60 -22.68 10.49
C ALA A 66 -7.70 -21.70 10.85
N ALA A 67 -7.75 -20.59 10.13
CA ALA A 67 -8.99 -19.85 10.03
C ALA A 67 -10.11 -20.87 9.81
N PRO A 68 -11.29 -20.69 10.41
CA PRO A 68 -12.43 -21.55 10.11
C PRO A 68 -12.48 -21.71 8.60
N ALA A 69 -12.63 -22.95 8.12
CA ALA A 69 -12.67 -23.27 6.71
C ALA A 69 -13.51 -22.20 6.02
N ALA A 70 -12.82 -21.32 5.27
CA ALA A 70 -13.50 -20.28 4.54
C ALA A 70 -14.52 -21.03 3.68
N GLU A 71 -15.79 -20.63 3.82
CA GLU A 71 -16.78 -20.93 2.79
C GLU A 71 -16.08 -20.74 1.45
N SER A 72 -16.01 -21.82 0.69
CA SER A 72 -15.35 -21.89 -0.60
C SER A 72 -16.11 -21.03 -1.62
N GLY A 73 -16.03 -19.70 -1.44
CA GLY A 73 -16.79 -18.69 -2.18
C GLY A 73 -16.61 -17.23 -1.74
N ALA A 74 -15.98 -16.92 -0.60
CA ALA A 74 -15.80 -15.52 -0.18
C ALA A 74 -14.58 -14.87 -0.88
N HIS A 75 -14.80 -14.21 -2.01
CA HIS A 75 -13.80 -13.36 -2.66
C HIS A 75 -13.38 -12.23 -1.70
N ALA A 76 -12.10 -12.12 -1.37
CA ALA A 76 -11.59 -11.02 -0.56
C ALA A 76 -11.68 -9.71 -1.37
N TYR A 77 -12.29 -8.66 -0.81
CA TYR A 77 -12.43 -7.35 -1.44
C TYR A 77 -11.75 -6.28 -0.58
N PRO A 78 -11.27 -5.18 -1.21
CA PRO A 78 -10.76 -4.03 -0.46
C PRO A 78 -11.80 -3.51 0.52
N SER A 79 -11.41 -3.35 1.78
CA SER A 79 -12.28 -2.82 2.84
C SER A 79 -11.84 -1.44 3.27
N SER A 80 -12.78 -0.56 3.59
CA SER A 80 -12.53 0.79 4.10
C SER A 80 -13.50 1.13 5.23
N THR A 81 -13.15 2.10 6.07
CA THR A 81 -13.97 2.54 7.20
C THR A 81 -14.18 4.05 7.19
N LEU A 82 -15.24 4.51 7.86
CA LEU A 82 -15.50 5.95 8.00
C LEU A 82 -14.41 6.63 8.83
N ILE A 83 -14.03 7.84 8.41
CA ILE A 83 -13.17 8.70 9.23
C ILE A 83 -14.05 9.38 10.28
N GLU A 84 -13.97 8.90 11.52
CA GLU A 84 -14.72 9.46 12.64
C GLU A 84 -14.36 10.94 12.87
N GLY A 85 -15.37 11.81 12.88
CA GLY A 85 -15.19 13.25 13.09
C GLY A 85 -14.58 14.00 11.89
N LEU A 86 -14.63 13.44 10.69
CA LEU A 86 -14.18 14.13 9.48
C LEU A 86 -15.05 15.36 9.20
N ASP A 87 -14.43 16.54 9.32
CA ASP A 87 -15.03 17.81 8.92
C ASP A 87 -14.86 18.02 7.40
N VAL A 88 -15.86 17.59 6.63
CA VAL A 88 -15.90 17.72 5.16
C VAL A 88 -15.98 19.18 4.72
N ALA A 89 -16.53 20.07 5.56
CA ALA A 89 -16.72 21.48 5.22
C ALA A 89 -15.39 22.23 5.01
N LYS A 90 -14.26 21.66 5.47
CA LYS A 90 -12.91 22.14 5.17
C LYS A 90 -12.59 22.18 3.67
N TRP A 91 -13.23 21.32 2.88
CA TRP A 91 -13.05 21.26 1.44
C TRP A 91 -14.27 21.77 0.69
N THR A 92 -15.47 21.35 1.10
CA THR A 92 -16.71 21.76 0.46
C THR A 92 -17.93 21.50 1.36
N ALA A 93 -18.92 22.39 1.28
CA ALA A 93 -20.22 22.20 1.93
C ALA A 93 -21.17 21.33 1.08
N ALA A 94 -20.84 21.09 -0.20
CA ALA A 94 -21.73 20.46 -1.18
C ALA A 94 -21.80 18.93 -1.05
N VAL A 95 -20.93 18.29 -0.25
CA VAL A 95 -20.83 16.82 -0.17
C VAL A 95 -20.82 16.33 1.27
N GLU A 96 -21.22 15.09 1.47
CA GLU A 96 -21.13 14.38 2.75
C GLU A 96 -20.70 12.92 2.55
N VAL A 97 -20.15 12.32 3.61
CA VAL A 97 -19.70 10.93 3.60
C VAL A 97 -20.89 10.02 3.90
N LYS A 98 -21.04 8.97 3.10
CA LYS A 98 -22.03 7.90 3.31
C LYS A 98 -21.34 6.55 3.32
N TYR A 99 -21.70 5.68 4.25
CA TYR A 99 -21.33 4.26 4.16
C TYR A 99 -22.40 3.51 3.37
N PHE A 100 -21.99 2.77 2.35
CA PHE A 100 -22.92 2.05 1.47
C PHE A 100 -23.13 0.63 1.98
N ASP A 101 -22.07 -0.18 1.96
CA ASP A 101 -22.09 -1.58 2.37
C ASP A 101 -20.66 -2.10 2.55
N LYS A 102 -20.49 -3.39 2.85
CA LYS A 102 -19.16 -3.98 3.05
C LYS A 102 -18.30 -3.98 1.79
N GLN A 103 -18.90 -4.18 0.62
CA GLN A 103 -18.20 -4.32 -0.66
C GLN A 103 -17.78 -2.97 -1.25
N ARG A 104 -18.67 -1.98 -1.18
CA ARG A 104 -18.46 -0.61 -1.67
C ARG A 104 -17.81 0.29 -0.63
N GLY A 105 -17.95 -0.03 0.65
CA GLY A 105 -17.38 0.72 1.75
C GLY A 105 -17.97 2.13 1.88
N LYS A 106 -17.08 3.09 2.14
CA LYS A 106 -17.42 4.51 2.23
C LYS A 106 -17.50 5.16 0.85
N GLY A 107 -18.39 6.13 0.71
CA GLY A 107 -18.62 6.90 -0.51
C GLY A 107 -18.89 8.38 -0.20
N LEU A 108 -18.99 9.21 -1.23
CA LEU A 108 -19.44 10.60 -1.12
C LEU A 108 -20.74 10.80 -1.88
N ILE A 109 -21.70 11.49 -1.25
CA ILE A 109 -22.94 11.93 -1.91
C ILE A 109 -23.03 13.44 -1.90
N THR A 110 -23.73 14.00 -2.88
CA THR A 110 -24.02 15.43 -2.96
C THR A 110 -25.18 15.80 -2.03
N LYS A 111 -25.09 16.97 -1.39
CA LYS A 111 -26.18 17.58 -0.61
C LYS A 111 -27.04 18.53 -1.44
N GLU A 112 -26.50 19.00 -2.55
CA GLU A 112 -27.11 19.95 -3.47
C GLU A 112 -26.80 19.56 -4.92
N ALA A 113 -27.50 20.19 -5.87
CA ALA A 113 -27.20 19.99 -7.28
C ALA A 113 -25.86 20.66 -7.66
N ILE A 114 -25.08 20.01 -8.52
CA ILE A 114 -23.79 20.50 -9.02
C ILE A 114 -23.85 20.51 -10.54
N LEU A 115 -23.50 21.63 -11.15
CA LEU A 115 -23.54 21.78 -12.61
C LEU A 115 -22.30 21.20 -13.28
N GLU A 116 -22.42 20.78 -14.55
CA GLU A 116 -21.29 20.37 -15.37
C GLU A 116 -20.18 21.42 -15.38
N GLY A 117 -18.92 20.97 -15.26
CA GLY A 117 -17.74 21.84 -15.26
C GLY A 117 -17.49 22.56 -13.93
N GLN A 118 -18.40 22.48 -12.97
CA GLN A 118 -18.21 23.09 -11.66
C GLN A 118 -17.12 22.36 -10.87
N VAL A 119 -16.27 23.14 -10.19
CA VAL A 119 -15.31 22.63 -9.21
C VAL A 119 -16.08 22.24 -7.94
N VAL A 120 -16.02 20.96 -7.57
CA VAL A 120 -16.66 20.45 -6.34
C VAL A 120 -15.81 20.78 -5.12
N TRP A 121 -14.50 20.49 -5.19
CA TRP A 121 -13.50 20.94 -4.22
C TRP A 121 -12.07 20.90 -4.78
N LYS A 122 -11.13 21.48 -4.01
CA LYS A 122 -9.69 21.32 -4.19
C LYS A 122 -9.09 20.72 -2.93
N GLU A 123 -8.11 19.83 -3.06
CA GLU A 123 -7.51 19.14 -1.92
C GLU A 123 -5.99 19.09 -2.02
N ASP A 124 -5.33 19.55 -0.95
CA ASP A 124 -3.90 19.32 -0.73
C ASP A 124 -3.68 17.89 -0.21
N PRO A 125 -2.60 17.22 -0.64
CA PRO A 125 -2.35 15.83 -0.29
C PRO A 125 -2.02 15.64 1.19
N PHE A 126 -2.51 14.53 1.74
CA PHE A 126 -2.14 14.02 3.06
C PHE A 126 -0.65 13.64 3.12
N ILE A 127 -0.17 12.90 2.13
CA ILE A 127 1.27 12.75 1.85
C ILE A 127 1.52 12.83 0.35
N ILE A 128 2.75 13.11 -0.03
CA ILE A 128 3.21 13.04 -1.42
C ILE A 128 4.38 12.06 -1.46
N ALA A 129 4.23 11.00 -2.23
CA ALA A 129 5.29 10.09 -2.63
C ALA A 129 5.55 10.34 -4.11
N PRO A 130 6.42 11.30 -4.48
CA PRO A 130 6.58 11.70 -5.87
C PRO A 130 6.94 10.52 -6.76
N GLU A 131 6.43 10.56 -7.99
CA GLU A 131 6.87 9.67 -9.06
C GLU A 131 8.38 9.72 -9.21
N TRP A 132 8.99 8.63 -9.64
CA TRP A 132 10.44 8.49 -9.56
C TRP A 132 11.22 9.52 -10.38
N ASP A 133 10.68 10.00 -11.49
CA ASP A 133 11.29 11.09 -12.26
C ASP A 133 11.30 12.41 -11.47
N ILE A 134 10.22 12.70 -10.75
CA ILE A 134 10.14 13.87 -9.86
C ILE A 134 11.02 13.68 -8.63
N TYR A 135 11.05 12.48 -8.06
CA TYR A 135 11.95 12.12 -6.96
C TYR A 135 13.42 12.34 -7.35
N ASP A 136 13.81 11.95 -8.56
CA ASP A 136 15.17 12.16 -9.08
C ASP A 136 15.48 13.66 -9.22
N LEU A 137 14.50 14.49 -9.64
CA LEU A 137 14.64 15.94 -9.60
C LEU A 137 14.79 16.49 -8.17
N GLN A 138 14.09 15.94 -7.18
CA GLN A 138 14.25 16.33 -5.78
C GLN A 138 15.63 15.96 -5.24
N VAL A 139 16.13 14.76 -5.54
CA VAL A 139 17.48 14.31 -5.17
C VAL A 139 18.55 15.17 -5.86
N ALA A 140 18.30 15.60 -7.09
CA ALA A 140 19.15 16.55 -7.81
C ALA A 140 18.98 18.02 -7.35
N SER A 141 18.18 18.30 -6.31
CA SER A 141 17.90 19.67 -5.82
C SER A 141 17.24 20.59 -6.87
N ARG A 142 16.51 20.00 -7.83
CA ARG A 142 15.83 20.65 -8.97
C ARG A 142 14.31 20.69 -8.84
N ALA A 143 13.72 20.01 -7.86
CA ALA A 143 12.30 20.09 -7.55
C ALA A 143 12.09 20.32 -6.04
N CYS A 144 10.96 20.93 -5.69
CA CYS A 144 10.60 21.15 -4.30
C CYS A 144 10.40 19.81 -3.59
N GLY A 145 11.12 19.61 -2.48
CA GLY A 145 11.03 18.44 -1.60
C GLY A 145 9.70 18.31 -0.84
N TYR A 146 8.73 19.20 -1.08
CA TYR A 146 7.37 19.09 -0.56
C TYR A 146 6.35 19.06 -1.71
N CYS A 147 6.13 20.19 -2.39
CA CYS A 147 5.05 20.33 -3.38
C CYS A 147 5.39 19.83 -4.78
N THR A 148 6.54 19.15 -4.94
CA THR A 148 7.05 18.54 -6.19
C THR A 148 7.31 19.48 -7.37
N THR A 149 6.92 20.75 -7.27
CA THR A 149 7.14 21.77 -8.29
C THR A 149 8.63 21.90 -8.66
N PRO A 150 8.99 21.82 -9.96
CA PRO A 150 10.32 22.15 -10.44
C PRO A 150 10.77 23.52 -9.94
N LEU A 151 11.98 23.60 -9.42
CA LEU A 151 12.54 24.82 -8.87
C LEU A 151 13.14 25.65 -9.99
N THR A 152 12.86 26.95 -9.96
CA THR A 152 13.56 27.97 -10.74
C THR A 152 14.57 28.67 -9.85
N ASP A 153 15.49 29.42 -10.48
CA ASP A 153 16.40 30.29 -9.74
C ASP A 153 15.62 31.48 -9.17
N SER A 154 15.24 31.35 -7.90
CA SER A 154 14.49 32.34 -7.14
C SER A 154 15.05 32.48 -5.72
N SER A 155 15.10 33.71 -5.21
CA SER A 155 15.52 34.01 -3.84
C SER A 155 14.58 33.46 -2.77
N LEU A 156 13.37 33.03 -3.14
CA LEU A 156 12.41 32.40 -2.25
C LEU A 156 12.75 30.94 -1.92
N VAL A 157 13.62 30.32 -2.73
CA VAL A 157 13.96 28.91 -2.58
C VAL A 157 14.85 28.70 -1.35
N LEU A 158 14.36 27.89 -0.42
CA LEU A 158 15.05 27.54 0.82
C LEU A 158 15.72 26.18 0.69
N ARG A 159 16.84 25.98 1.38
CA ARG A 159 17.47 24.66 1.57
C ARG A 159 17.01 24.05 2.89
N CYS A 160 17.09 22.73 3.01
CA CYS A 160 16.90 22.05 4.29
C CYS A 160 17.83 22.66 5.38
N PRO A 161 17.29 23.17 6.50
CA PRO A 161 18.10 23.78 7.56
C PRO A 161 19.06 22.82 8.25
N ALA A 162 18.80 21.52 8.19
CA ALA A 162 19.70 20.51 8.75
C ALA A 162 20.89 20.16 7.83
N SER A 163 20.85 20.59 6.56
CA SER A 163 21.90 20.34 5.58
C SER A 163 23.16 21.13 5.93
N ASN A 164 24.30 20.45 6.01
CA ASN A 164 25.61 21.07 6.23
C ASN A 164 26.70 20.28 5.51
N SER A 165 27.95 20.76 5.55
CA SER A 165 29.08 20.15 4.85
C SER A 165 29.37 18.70 5.26
N SER A 166 29.13 18.34 6.52
CA SER A 166 29.33 16.98 7.05
C SER A 166 28.13 16.05 6.88
N ALA A 167 26.94 16.62 6.66
CA ALA A 167 25.68 15.89 6.55
C ALA A 167 24.79 16.58 5.50
N PRO A 168 25.07 16.37 4.21
CA PRO A 168 24.33 17.04 3.14
C PRO A 168 22.92 16.49 3.01
N CYS A 169 21.98 17.37 2.69
CA CYS A 169 20.61 17.03 2.30
C CYS A 169 20.23 17.78 1.01
N PRO A 170 19.71 17.08 -0.02
CA PRO A 170 19.36 17.70 -1.30
C PRO A 170 18.01 18.43 -1.27
N ALA A 171 17.23 18.31 -0.18
CA ALA A 171 15.90 18.88 -0.13
C ALA A 171 15.95 20.42 -0.19
N ARG A 172 15.22 20.96 -1.16
CA ARG A 172 14.96 22.39 -1.34
C ARG A 172 13.46 22.64 -1.37
N PHE A 173 13.03 23.83 -0.98
CA PHE A 173 11.63 24.20 -0.86
C PHE A 173 11.37 25.52 -1.58
N CYS A 174 10.31 25.58 -2.40
CA CYS A 174 10.02 26.75 -3.22
C CYS A 174 9.77 28.03 -2.39
N HIS A 175 9.27 27.89 -1.16
CA HIS A 175 9.06 28.98 -0.21
C HIS A 175 8.91 28.46 1.24
N ARG A 176 8.83 29.39 2.21
CA ARG A 176 8.72 29.08 3.66
C ARG A 176 7.57 28.15 4.02
N LEU A 177 6.41 28.32 3.39
CA LEU A 177 5.25 27.44 3.65
C LEU A 177 5.53 25.97 3.24
N CYS A 178 6.22 25.70 2.13
CA CYS A 178 6.60 24.33 1.74
C CYS A 178 7.64 23.73 2.70
N LEU A 179 8.62 24.54 3.14
CA LEU A 179 9.56 24.11 4.19
C LEU A 179 8.78 23.71 5.46
N LYS A 180 7.87 24.58 5.94
CA LYS A 180 7.08 24.32 7.15
C LYS A 180 6.19 23.09 7.01
N ARG A 181 5.50 22.92 5.88
CA ARG A 181 4.64 21.75 5.64
C ARG A 181 5.45 20.46 5.50
N SER A 182 6.69 20.53 4.99
CA SER A 182 7.58 19.38 4.89
C SER A 182 7.99 18.79 6.24
N GLU A 183 7.92 19.56 7.34
CA GLU A 183 8.25 19.08 8.69
C GLU A 183 7.42 17.86 9.11
N LYS A 184 6.27 17.64 8.48
CA LYS A 184 5.42 16.47 8.71
C LYS A 184 6.05 15.15 8.29
N THR A 185 7.00 15.12 7.35
CA THR A 185 7.63 13.87 6.88
C THR A 185 9.15 13.98 6.79
N HIS A 186 9.64 15.12 6.29
CA HIS A 186 11.03 15.33 5.93
C HIS A 186 12.04 15.01 7.04
N PRO A 187 11.84 15.36 8.34
CA PRO A 187 12.84 15.07 9.36
C PRO A 187 13.27 13.59 9.43
N LEU A 188 12.32 12.65 9.31
CA LEU A 188 12.61 11.21 9.32
C LEU A 188 13.11 10.68 7.98
N LEU A 189 12.95 11.43 6.89
CA LEU A 189 13.40 11.07 5.55
C LEU A 189 14.62 11.89 5.09
N CYS A 190 15.14 12.76 5.97
CA CYS A 190 16.23 13.67 5.68
C CYS A 190 17.55 12.91 5.89
N PRO A 191 18.42 12.76 4.87
CA PRO A 191 19.70 12.06 5.03
C PRO A 191 20.60 12.70 6.11
N ALA A 192 20.47 14.00 6.36
CA ALA A 192 21.23 14.68 7.40
C ALA A 192 20.74 14.33 8.82
N GLN A 193 19.41 14.27 9.01
CA GLN A 193 18.78 14.07 10.32
C GLN A 193 18.48 12.61 10.65
N SER A 194 18.16 11.80 9.63
CA SER A 194 17.79 10.39 9.73
C SER A 194 18.44 9.60 8.58
N PRO A 195 19.78 9.42 8.59
CA PRO A 195 20.49 8.70 7.53
C PRO A 195 20.02 7.24 7.35
N GLY A 196 19.43 6.64 8.39
CA GLY A 196 18.86 5.28 8.33
C GLY A 196 17.72 5.12 7.30
N SER A 197 17.07 6.20 6.87
CA SER A 197 16.02 6.14 5.83
C SER A 197 16.57 6.03 4.41
N VAL A 198 17.85 6.35 4.19
CA VAL A 198 18.45 6.42 2.84
C VAL A 198 18.45 5.06 2.13
N PRO A 199 18.86 3.94 2.76
CA PRO A 199 18.82 2.63 2.11
C PRO A 199 17.40 2.21 1.70
N LEU A 200 16.39 2.53 2.51
CA LEU A 200 14.99 2.25 2.20
C LEU A 200 14.50 3.01 0.96
N LEU A 201 14.78 4.32 0.90
CA LEU A 201 14.41 5.14 -0.26
C LEU A 201 15.15 4.69 -1.53
N ALA A 202 16.43 4.35 -1.42
CA ALA A 202 17.21 3.78 -2.52
C ALA A 202 16.66 2.43 -2.99
N PHE A 203 16.22 1.57 -2.06
CA PHE A 203 15.56 0.31 -2.38
C PHE A 203 14.25 0.56 -3.17
N GLY A 204 13.39 1.45 -2.68
CA GLY A 204 12.16 1.83 -3.38
C GLY A 204 12.43 2.34 -4.79
N ARG A 205 13.41 3.25 -4.94
CA ARG A 205 13.79 3.81 -6.25
C ARG A 205 14.33 2.77 -7.22
N LYS A 206 15.18 1.85 -6.74
CA LYS A 206 15.76 0.76 -7.55
C LYS A 206 14.69 -0.15 -8.13
N HIS A 207 13.66 -0.45 -7.34
CA HIS A 207 12.56 -1.33 -7.72
C HIS A 207 11.35 -0.57 -8.29
N VAL A 208 11.45 0.76 -8.47
CA VAL A 208 10.37 1.62 -8.98
C VAL A 208 9.06 1.43 -8.19
N TRP A 209 9.17 1.23 -6.86
CA TRP A 209 8.05 0.75 -6.06
C TRP A 209 7.30 1.87 -5.32
N MET A 210 6.28 2.43 -5.98
CA MET A 210 5.51 3.58 -5.45
C MET A 210 4.80 3.29 -4.13
N ALA A 211 4.25 2.07 -3.94
CA ALA A 211 3.56 1.72 -2.70
C ALA A 211 4.51 1.75 -1.49
N LEU A 212 5.76 1.26 -1.65
CA LEU A 212 6.79 1.35 -0.61
C LEU A 212 7.16 2.80 -0.33
N HIS A 213 7.29 3.63 -1.37
CA HIS A 213 7.57 5.06 -1.22
C HIS A 213 6.45 5.77 -0.43
N ALA A 214 5.19 5.54 -0.79
CA ALA A 214 4.03 6.11 -0.08
C ALA A 214 3.91 5.63 1.36
N LEU A 215 4.20 4.36 1.63
CA LEU A 215 4.17 3.82 2.99
C LEU A 215 5.27 4.45 3.84
N THR A 216 6.45 4.68 3.25
CA THR A 216 7.57 5.38 3.87
C THR A 216 7.20 6.81 4.26
N GLN A 217 6.50 7.54 3.38
CA GLN A 217 5.99 8.88 3.68
C GLN A 217 4.92 8.85 4.79
N CYS A 218 4.01 7.88 4.76
CA CYS A 218 2.97 7.71 5.79
C CYS A 218 3.57 7.40 7.17
N ALA A 219 4.52 6.46 7.25
CA ALA A 219 5.16 6.13 8.51
C ALA A 219 5.91 7.33 9.09
N ALA A 220 6.65 8.07 8.26
CA ALA A 220 7.30 9.30 8.69
C ALA A 220 6.28 10.30 9.27
N ARG A 221 5.14 10.47 8.59
CA ARG A 221 4.05 11.35 9.04
C ARG A 221 3.46 10.94 10.38
N LEU A 222 3.06 9.68 10.52
CA LEU A 222 2.42 9.17 11.74
C LEU A 222 3.38 9.25 12.94
N LEU A 223 4.64 8.85 12.75
CA LEU A 223 5.63 8.89 13.83
C LEU A 223 5.91 10.33 14.28
N LEU A 224 6.03 11.29 13.35
CA LEU A 224 6.24 12.70 13.68
C LEU A 224 4.98 13.37 14.27
N ALA A 225 3.79 13.02 13.77
CA ALA A 225 2.53 13.47 14.34
C ALA A 225 2.41 13.08 15.81
N GLN A 226 2.82 11.85 16.17
CA GLN A 226 2.87 11.42 17.56
C GLN A 226 3.82 12.25 18.42
N GLN A 227 4.98 12.65 17.88
CA GLN A 227 5.90 13.52 18.62
C GLN A 227 5.35 14.94 18.78
N ALA A 228 4.50 15.40 17.85
CA ALA A 228 3.86 16.71 17.91
C ALA A 228 2.69 16.77 18.90
N GLY A 229 1.95 15.68 19.08
CA GLY A 229 0.87 15.57 20.06
C GLY A 229 -0.11 14.44 19.75
N ASP A 230 -0.77 13.92 20.78
CA ASP A 230 -1.66 12.75 20.64
C ASP A 230 -2.89 13.06 19.78
N ASP A 231 -3.41 14.28 19.83
CA ASP A 231 -4.52 14.71 18.96
C ASP A 231 -4.11 14.80 17.49
N VAL A 232 -2.87 15.27 17.23
CA VAL A 232 -2.32 15.32 15.86
C VAL A 232 -2.17 13.91 15.30
N LEU A 233 -1.64 12.98 16.10
CA LEU A 233 -1.58 11.57 15.72
C LEU A 233 -2.98 11.01 15.49
N ARG A 234 -3.94 11.27 16.39
CA ARG A 234 -5.29 10.72 16.32
C ARG A 234 -5.96 11.05 14.99
N ASP A 235 -5.85 12.30 14.54
CA ASP A 235 -6.41 12.74 13.26
C ASP A 235 -5.73 12.05 12.08
N ASP A 236 -4.39 12.07 12.02
CA ASP A 236 -3.63 11.43 10.94
C ASP A 236 -3.84 9.89 10.92
N TRP A 237 -3.97 9.29 12.09
CA TRP A 237 -4.19 7.85 12.25
C TRP A 237 -5.59 7.42 11.83
N ARG A 238 -6.62 8.23 12.11
CA ARG A 238 -7.98 8.03 11.59
C ARG A 238 -8.00 8.06 10.07
N VAL A 239 -7.27 8.98 9.44
CA VAL A 239 -7.13 9.00 7.98
C VAL A 239 -6.47 7.72 7.48
N TYR A 240 -5.31 7.34 8.03
CA TYR A 240 -4.57 6.16 7.58
C TYR A 240 -5.41 4.88 7.65
N ARG A 241 -6.06 4.60 8.80
CA ARG A 241 -6.88 3.39 9.00
C ARG A 241 -8.13 3.33 8.13
N ALA A 242 -8.65 4.49 7.73
CA ALA A 242 -9.88 4.59 6.93
C ALA A 242 -9.65 4.36 5.43
N LEU A 243 -8.41 4.40 4.94
CA LEU A 243 -8.09 4.10 3.54
C LEU A 243 -8.54 2.68 3.16
N ALA A 244 -8.77 2.45 1.87
CA ALA A 244 -9.08 1.11 1.39
C ALA A 244 -7.87 0.19 1.59
N GLU A 245 -8.09 -1.03 2.06
CA GLU A 245 -7.02 -2.00 2.31
C GLU A 245 -7.39 -3.39 1.81
N LEU A 246 -6.41 -4.01 1.15
CA LEU A 246 -6.33 -5.43 0.86
C LEU A 246 -4.85 -5.80 0.88
N GLY A 247 -4.44 -6.71 1.76
CA GLY A 247 -3.04 -7.06 1.97
C GLY A 247 -2.38 -7.67 0.73
N MET A 248 -1.04 -7.63 0.68
CA MET A 248 -0.29 -8.08 -0.50
C MET A 248 -0.46 -9.60 -0.76
N GLU A 249 -0.61 -10.42 0.28
CA GLU A 249 -0.82 -11.87 0.12
C GLU A 249 -2.23 -12.16 -0.43
N GLU A 250 -3.26 -11.49 0.07
CA GLU A 250 -4.64 -11.62 -0.41
C GLU A 250 -4.75 -11.16 -1.87
N ARG A 251 -4.05 -10.08 -2.23
CA ARG A 251 -3.98 -9.60 -3.62
C ARG A 251 -3.27 -10.58 -4.55
N ALA A 252 -2.20 -11.22 -4.08
CA ALA A 252 -1.52 -12.25 -4.85
C ALA A 252 -2.44 -13.45 -5.15
N GLN A 253 -3.32 -13.81 -4.20
CA GLN A 253 -4.31 -14.88 -4.38
C GLN A 253 -5.43 -14.48 -5.36
N GLY A 254 -5.82 -13.20 -5.38
CA GLY A 254 -6.90 -12.66 -6.24
C GLY A 254 -6.57 -12.53 -7.73
N GLY A 255 -5.52 -13.19 -8.22
CA GLY A 255 -5.18 -13.18 -9.65
C GLY A 255 -4.48 -11.91 -10.15
N TRP A 256 -4.12 -10.97 -9.27
CA TRP A 256 -3.33 -9.78 -9.62
C TRP A 256 -2.05 -10.13 -10.38
N LEU A 257 -1.42 -11.25 -10.00
CA LEU A 257 -0.20 -11.75 -10.60
C LEU A 257 -0.39 -12.55 -11.88
N GLN A 258 -1.63 -12.74 -12.35
CA GLN A 258 -1.94 -13.55 -13.54
C GLN A 258 -1.27 -14.94 -13.53
N GLY A 259 -1.18 -15.55 -12.34
CA GLY A 259 -0.54 -16.85 -12.14
C GLY A 259 0.96 -16.81 -11.82
N ALA A 260 1.60 -15.64 -11.77
CA ALA A 260 2.94 -15.50 -11.22
C ALA A 260 2.94 -15.61 -9.68
N GLU A 261 4.03 -16.12 -9.11
CA GLU A 261 4.21 -16.13 -7.65
C GLU A 261 4.67 -14.76 -7.15
N PRO A 262 4.16 -14.28 -6.00
CA PRO A 262 4.63 -13.03 -5.42
C PRO A 262 6.09 -13.15 -4.98
N ASP A 263 6.88 -12.11 -5.23
CA ASP A 263 8.26 -12.01 -4.76
C ASP A 263 8.32 -11.69 -3.26
N ARG A 264 8.03 -12.71 -2.45
CA ARG A 264 8.05 -12.63 -0.98
C ARG A 264 9.45 -12.32 -0.44
N ALA A 265 10.51 -12.68 -1.18
CA ALA A 265 11.88 -12.36 -0.79
C ALA A 265 12.14 -10.85 -0.88
N MET A 266 11.67 -10.20 -1.95
CA MET A 266 11.69 -8.74 -2.07
C MET A 266 10.87 -8.07 -0.97
N TRP A 267 9.69 -8.60 -0.63
CA TRP A 267 8.85 -8.04 0.44
C TRP A 267 9.53 -8.10 1.81
N GLN A 268 10.16 -9.23 2.14
CA GLN A 268 10.94 -9.38 3.37
C GLN A 268 12.16 -8.47 3.41
N ALA A 269 12.86 -8.31 2.29
CA ALA A 269 13.97 -7.38 2.19
C ALA A 269 13.52 -5.93 2.40
N ALA A 270 12.42 -5.52 1.79
CA ALA A 270 11.81 -4.21 1.97
C ALA A 270 11.37 -3.97 3.41
N HIS A 271 10.72 -4.95 4.04
CA HIS A 271 10.30 -4.88 5.45
C HIS A 271 11.49 -4.68 6.40
N ARG A 272 12.58 -5.44 6.19
CA ARG A 272 13.82 -5.24 6.98
C ARG A 272 14.38 -3.83 6.83
N ALA A 273 14.46 -3.33 5.60
CA ALA A 273 14.91 -1.95 5.34
C ALA A 273 13.97 -0.91 5.97
N PHE A 274 12.67 -1.18 5.97
CA PHE A 274 11.65 -0.33 6.56
C PHE A 274 11.77 -0.24 8.09
N VAL A 275 11.93 -1.37 8.77
CA VAL A 275 12.17 -1.42 10.22
C VAL A 275 13.51 -0.77 10.58
N GLN A 276 14.55 -0.98 9.78
CA GLN A 276 15.85 -0.32 9.99
C GLN A 276 15.77 1.20 9.84
N ALA A 277 14.91 1.72 8.95
CA ALA A 277 14.76 3.15 8.76
C ALA A 277 14.11 3.86 9.96
N PHE A 278 13.13 3.24 10.61
CA PHE A 278 12.24 3.91 11.56
C PHE A 278 12.26 3.38 12.99
N VAL A 279 12.84 2.20 13.21
CA VAL A 279 12.86 1.54 14.53
C VAL A 279 14.29 1.37 15.02
N LEU A 280 15.11 0.65 14.26
CA LEU A 280 16.47 0.30 14.69
C LEU A 280 17.45 0.35 13.50
N PRO A 281 18.01 1.54 13.21
CA PRO A 281 19.09 1.66 12.25
C PRO A 281 20.27 0.73 12.59
N PRO A 282 20.98 0.20 11.59
CA PRO A 282 22.04 -0.77 11.82
C PRO A 282 23.25 -0.18 12.54
N ASP A 283 23.52 1.12 12.39
CA ASP A 283 24.68 1.77 13.00
C ASP A 283 24.30 2.64 14.23
N PRO A 284 25.15 2.68 15.29
CA PRO A 284 24.86 3.44 16.51
C PRO A 284 24.69 4.95 16.30
N ALA A 285 25.35 5.54 15.29
CA ALA A 285 25.26 6.97 15.02
C ALA A 285 23.87 7.33 14.48
N SER A 286 23.34 6.53 13.56
CA SER A 286 21.97 6.64 13.04
C SER A 286 20.94 6.37 14.12
N GLN A 287 21.15 5.38 15.00
CA GLN A 287 20.27 5.14 16.15
C GLN A 287 20.16 6.37 17.06
N LYS A 288 21.31 6.99 17.40
CA LYS A 288 21.34 8.22 18.20
C LYS A 288 20.63 9.39 17.51
N LYS A 289 20.75 9.50 16.19
CA LYS A 289 20.04 10.52 15.40
C LYS A 289 18.52 10.28 15.40
N LEU A 290 18.08 9.04 15.18
CA LEU A 290 16.67 8.66 15.19
C LEU A 290 16.04 8.92 16.57
N ALA A 291 16.72 8.55 17.65
CA ALA A 291 16.24 8.79 19.02
C ALA A 291 16.06 10.27 19.37
N LYS A 292 16.77 11.19 18.69
CA LYS A 292 16.54 12.65 18.84
C LYS A 292 15.23 13.11 18.20
N LEU A 293 14.80 12.44 17.13
CA LEU A 293 13.56 12.72 16.42
C LEU A 293 12.38 12.03 17.09
N LEU A 294 12.54 10.76 17.49
CA LEU A 294 11.51 9.92 18.10
C LEU A 294 11.78 9.74 19.60
N LYS A 295 11.40 10.74 20.39
CA LYS A 295 11.57 10.72 21.85
C LYS A 295 10.61 9.76 22.54
N ARG A 296 9.43 9.57 21.95
CA ARG A 296 8.39 8.65 22.41
C ARG A 296 8.32 7.44 21.46
N PRO A 297 8.29 6.20 21.98
CA PRO A 297 8.05 5.03 21.13
C PRO A 297 6.66 5.08 20.50
N PRO A 298 6.47 4.55 19.28
CA PRO A 298 5.15 4.51 18.65
C PRO A 298 4.12 3.80 19.54
N LEU A 299 2.88 4.27 19.51
CA LEU A 299 1.77 3.54 20.14
C LEU A 299 1.67 2.13 19.57
N LYS A 300 1.20 1.18 20.38
CA LYS A 300 1.19 -0.25 20.03
C LYS A 300 0.42 -0.51 18.72
N ASP A 301 -0.74 0.09 18.54
CA ASP A 301 -1.56 -0.08 17.34
C ASP A 301 -0.88 0.48 16.07
N VAL A 302 -0.21 1.63 16.19
CA VAL A 302 0.61 2.20 15.11
C VAL A 302 1.82 1.31 14.81
N ALA A 303 2.50 0.81 15.84
CA ALA A 303 3.66 -0.05 15.69
C ALA A 303 3.29 -1.40 15.03
N ASP A 304 2.19 -2.00 15.48
CA ASP A 304 1.68 -3.26 14.93
C ASP A 304 1.34 -3.10 13.44
N ALA A 305 0.64 -2.02 13.08
CA ALA A 305 0.23 -1.75 11.71
C ALA A 305 1.38 -1.37 10.76
N LEU A 306 2.47 -0.78 11.26
CA LEU A 306 3.58 -0.33 10.40
C LEU A 306 4.76 -1.29 10.37
N PHE A 307 5.09 -1.94 11.49
CA PHE A 307 6.39 -2.60 11.67
C PHE A 307 6.31 -4.11 11.85
N THR A 308 5.14 -4.69 12.12
CA THR A 308 4.99 -6.14 11.93
C THR A 308 5.04 -6.46 10.44
N TYR A 309 5.47 -7.68 10.08
CA TYR A 309 5.53 -8.07 8.67
C TYR A 309 4.14 -8.04 8.03
N ASP A 310 3.12 -8.51 8.75
CA ASP A 310 1.72 -8.50 8.32
C ASP A 310 1.20 -7.07 8.13
N GLY A 311 1.34 -6.21 9.16
CA GLY A 311 0.96 -4.80 9.07
C GLY A 311 1.66 -4.08 7.91
N PHE A 312 2.96 -4.34 7.69
CA PHE A 312 3.69 -3.79 6.56
C PHE A 312 3.10 -4.21 5.20
N LEU A 313 2.74 -5.48 5.02
CA LEU A 313 2.09 -5.96 3.78
C LEU A 313 0.70 -5.34 3.60
N HIS A 314 -0.09 -5.22 4.66
CA HIS A 314 -1.35 -4.50 4.65
C HIS A 314 -1.17 -3.02 4.28
N GLY A 315 -0.16 -2.37 4.85
CA GLY A 315 0.24 -1.01 4.53
C GLY A 315 0.63 -0.83 3.05
N LEU A 316 1.39 -1.76 2.46
CA LEU A 316 1.73 -1.74 1.03
C LEU A 316 0.49 -1.89 0.15
N GLY A 317 -0.41 -2.80 0.52
CA GLY A 317 -1.70 -3.00 -0.14
C GLY A 317 -2.55 -1.74 -0.12
N ARG A 318 -2.68 -1.13 1.06
CA ARG A 318 -3.35 0.15 1.29
C ARG A 318 -2.78 1.26 0.43
N MET A 319 -1.46 1.38 0.34
CA MET A 319 -0.85 2.41 -0.51
C MET A 319 -1.15 2.18 -2.00
N SER A 320 -1.13 0.92 -2.45
CA SER A 320 -1.37 0.63 -3.87
C SER A 320 -2.80 0.92 -4.30
N LEU A 321 -3.77 0.84 -3.37
CA LEU A 321 -5.19 1.06 -3.65
C LEU A 321 -5.60 2.52 -3.62
N ASN A 322 -4.88 3.38 -2.88
CA ASN A 322 -5.33 4.75 -2.60
C ASN A 322 -4.40 5.83 -3.17
N LEU A 323 -3.23 5.46 -3.68
CA LEU A 323 -2.30 6.41 -4.28
C LEU A 323 -2.85 6.86 -5.64
N GLU A 324 -3.06 8.16 -5.78
CA GLU A 324 -3.49 8.78 -7.02
C GLU A 324 -2.26 9.05 -7.93
N ALA A 325 -2.50 9.41 -9.19
CA ALA A 325 -1.50 9.98 -10.07
C ALA A 325 -0.65 11.08 -9.40
N HIS A 326 0.58 11.23 -9.88
CA HIS A 326 1.60 12.10 -9.28
C HIS A 326 1.93 11.82 -7.80
N GLY A 327 1.51 10.67 -7.27
CA GLY A 327 1.94 10.15 -5.98
C GLY A 327 1.25 10.79 -4.77
N GLY A 328 0.11 11.43 -4.96
CA GLY A 328 -0.66 12.03 -3.88
C GLY A 328 -1.57 11.01 -3.18
N LEU A 329 -1.61 11.08 -1.85
CA LEU A 329 -2.64 10.41 -1.04
C LEU A 329 -3.53 11.48 -0.43
N TYR A 330 -4.85 11.32 -0.50
CA TYR A 330 -5.80 12.38 -0.17
C TYR A 330 -6.88 11.89 0.79
N THR A 331 -7.32 12.76 1.70
CA THR A 331 -8.26 12.40 2.76
C THR A 331 -9.67 12.24 2.20
N LEU A 332 -10.23 13.30 1.60
CA LEU A 332 -11.61 13.30 1.12
C LEU A 332 -11.74 12.48 -0.16
N HIS A 333 -10.82 12.65 -1.12
CA HIS A 333 -10.79 11.87 -2.37
C HIS A 333 -10.73 10.35 -2.15
N SER A 334 -10.13 9.84 -1.06
CA SER A 334 -10.14 8.39 -0.74
C SER A 334 -11.53 7.78 -0.48
N HIS A 335 -12.59 8.59 -0.47
CA HIS A 335 -13.97 8.14 -0.34
C HIS A 335 -14.69 8.04 -1.70
N LEU A 336 -14.08 8.41 -2.82
CA LEU A 336 -14.74 8.32 -4.12
C LEU A 336 -14.75 6.86 -4.61
N ASN A 337 -15.92 6.38 -5.04
CA ASN A 337 -16.10 5.04 -5.58
C ASN A 337 -15.93 4.99 -7.11
N HIS A 338 -15.85 3.78 -7.64
CA HIS A 338 -15.70 3.54 -9.08
C HIS A 338 -17.03 3.52 -9.86
N SER A 339 -17.02 4.13 -11.05
CA SER A 339 -17.92 3.81 -12.17
C SER A 339 -17.17 3.91 -13.50
N CYS A 340 -17.49 3.04 -14.46
CA CYS A 340 -16.97 3.16 -15.84
C CYS A 340 -17.61 4.33 -16.61
N ARG A 341 -18.67 4.93 -16.07
CA ARG A 341 -19.29 6.20 -16.49
C ARG A 341 -19.25 7.17 -15.29
N PRO A 342 -18.07 7.72 -14.95
CA PRO A 342 -17.94 8.60 -13.78
C PRO A 342 -18.64 9.94 -14.01
N ASN A 343 -19.19 10.53 -12.94
CA ASN A 343 -19.81 11.86 -12.96
C ASN A 343 -18.86 12.97 -12.50
N VAL A 344 -17.68 12.62 -11.98
CA VAL A 344 -16.63 13.57 -11.61
C VAL A 344 -15.28 13.18 -12.20
N SER A 345 -14.38 14.16 -12.30
CA SER A 345 -12.99 13.97 -12.74
C SER A 345 -12.02 14.61 -11.77
N VAL A 346 -10.91 13.92 -11.51
CA VAL A 346 -9.77 14.41 -10.74
C VAL A 346 -8.80 15.08 -11.71
N ARG A 347 -8.38 16.31 -11.41
CA ARG A 347 -7.51 17.12 -12.28
C ARG A 347 -6.39 17.80 -11.49
N HIS A 348 -5.20 17.86 -12.05
CA HIS A 348 -4.06 18.62 -11.52
C HIS A 348 -3.95 19.95 -12.25
N LEU A 349 -4.81 20.90 -11.90
CA LEU A 349 -4.87 22.20 -12.60
C LEU A 349 -3.78 23.19 -12.14
N ASP A 350 -3.23 23.00 -10.94
CA ASP A 350 -2.26 23.92 -10.33
C ASP A 350 -0.80 23.53 -10.68
N GLN A 351 -0.53 23.17 -11.94
CA GLN A 351 0.75 22.58 -12.39
C GLN A 351 1.99 23.46 -12.14
N ARG A 352 1.80 24.76 -11.94
CA ARG A 352 2.91 25.70 -11.69
C ARG A 352 3.31 25.81 -10.22
N THR A 353 2.40 25.51 -9.30
CA THR A 353 2.56 25.88 -7.88
C THR A 353 2.25 24.77 -6.90
N ALA A 354 1.50 23.73 -7.33
CA ALA A 354 1.13 22.60 -6.50
C ALA A 354 0.78 21.40 -7.39
N LEU A 355 1.79 20.73 -7.95
CA LEU A 355 1.60 19.60 -8.88
C LEU A 355 0.73 18.49 -8.28
N SER A 356 0.94 18.18 -7.01
CA SER A 356 0.19 17.16 -6.30
C SER A 356 -1.09 17.69 -5.63
N ARG A 357 -1.62 18.87 -6.01
CA ARG A 357 -2.96 19.28 -5.59
C ARG A 357 -3.97 18.80 -6.62
N ILE A 358 -5.05 18.19 -6.13
CA ILE A 358 -6.16 17.79 -6.97
C ILE A 358 -7.28 18.83 -6.95
N THR A 359 -7.97 18.94 -8.08
CA THR A 359 -9.24 19.65 -8.25
C THR A 359 -10.26 18.65 -8.75
N LEU A 360 -11.36 18.48 -8.02
CA LEU A 360 -12.46 17.63 -8.46
C LEU A 360 -13.46 18.46 -9.25
N VAL A 361 -13.79 18.04 -10.48
CA VAL A 361 -14.66 18.76 -11.41
C VAL A 361 -15.80 17.85 -11.86
N ALA A 362 -17.03 18.36 -11.83
CA ALA A 362 -18.20 17.66 -12.34
C ALA A 362 -18.11 17.47 -13.87
N LYS A 363 -18.39 16.25 -14.35
CA LYS A 363 -18.36 15.88 -15.78
C LYS A 363 -19.72 16.00 -16.47
N ARG A 364 -20.77 16.20 -15.69
CA ARG A 364 -22.17 16.41 -16.08
C ARG A 364 -22.89 17.09 -14.92
N ASP A 365 -24.12 17.51 -15.13
CA ASP A 365 -24.99 17.88 -14.02
C ASP A 365 -25.20 16.68 -13.08
N ILE A 366 -25.15 16.94 -11.76
CA ILE A 366 -25.29 15.95 -10.69
C ILE A 366 -26.40 16.43 -9.77
N ALA A 367 -27.47 15.65 -9.62
CA ALA A 367 -28.56 15.98 -8.71
C ALA A 367 -28.16 15.81 -7.24
N ALA A 368 -28.90 16.46 -6.33
CA ALA A 368 -28.72 16.24 -4.90
C ALA A 368 -29.01 14.78 -4.51
N GLY A 369 -28.18 14.22 -3.64
CA GLY A 369 -28.25 12.82 -3.19
C GLY A 369 -27.57 11.81 -4.12
N GLU A 370 -27.08 12.22 -5.30
CA GLU A 370 -26.27 11.35 -6.16
C GLU A 370 -24.89 11.09 -5.56
N GLU A 371 -24.36 9.90 -5.80
CA GLU A 371 -23.00 9.53 -5.40
C GLU A 371 -21.96 10.09 -6.37
N LEU A 372 -20.86 10.61 -5.84
CA LEU A 372 -19.72 11.05 -6.63
C LEU A 372 -18.83 9.85 -6.97
N LEU A 373 -18.64 9.61 -8.27
CA LEU A 373 -17.98 8.44 -8.82
C LEU A 373 -16.87 8.84 -9.78
N VAL A 374 -15.68 8.26 -9.59
CA VAL A 374 -14.51 8.37 -10.47
C VAL A 374 -14.28 7.06 -11.23
N THR A 375 -13.30 7.03 -12.15
CA THR A 375 -12.87 5.78 -12.78
C THR A 375 -11.53 5.33 -12.21
N TYR A 376 -11.40 4.06 -11.81
CA TYR A 376 -10.16 3.47 -11.29
C TYR A 376 -9.31 2.83 -12.39
N VAL A 377 -9.95 2.55 -13.52
CA VAL A 377 -9.34 1.91 -14.69
C VAL A 377 -9.49 2.83 -15.89
N ASP A 378 -8.72 2.56 -16.94
CA ASP A 378 -8.81 3.32 -18.18
C ASP A 378 -10.22 3.15 -18.81
N PRO A 379 -11.01 4.23 -18.91
CA PRO A 379 -12.36 4.15 -19.45
C PRO A 379 -12.39 3.92 -20.97
N SER A 380 -11.25 3.99 -21.67
CA SER A 380 -11.14 3.71 -23.12
C SER A 380 -11.20 2.20 -23.43
N LEU A 381 -10.90 1.35 -22.44
CA LEU A 381 -10.93 -0.10 -22.59
C LEU A 381 -12.37 -0.63 -22.65
N GLY A 382 -12.60 -1.74 -23.35
CA GLY A 382 -13.90 -2.44 -23.37
C GLY A 382 -14.24 -3.17 -22.05
N VAL A 383 -15.53 -3.49 -21.84
CA VAL A 383 -16.07 -4.06 -20.58
C VAL A 383 -15.24 -5.22 -20.00
N ARG A 384 -14.84 -6.20 -20.82
CA ARG A 384 -14.07 -7.37 -20.36
C ARG A 384 -12.73 -6.98 -19.75
N LYS A 385 -11.98 -6.09 -20.41
CA LYS A 385 -10.68 -5.60 -19.93
C LYS A 385 -10.84 -4.75 -18.68
N ARG A 386 -11.85 -3.87 -18.61
CA ARG A 386 -12.12 -3.05 -17.41
C ARG A 386 -12.44 -3.93 -16.20
N ARG A 387 -13.35 -4.91 -16.33
CA ARG A 387 -13.70 -5.85 -15.26
C ARG A 387 -12.51 -6.71 -14.83
N MET A 388 -11.70 -7.19 -15.78
CA MET A 388 -10.46 -7.92 -15.48
C MET A 388 -9.49 -7.07 -14.65
N GLN A 389 -9.27 -5.82 -15.05
CA GLN A 389 -8.39 -4.92 -14.29
C GLN A 389 -8.93 -4.66 -12.88
N LEU A 390 -10.22 -4.34 -12.72
CA LEU A 390 -10.84 -4.15 -11.40
C LEU A 390 -10.77 -5.41 -10.53
N GLY A 391 -10.99 -6.59 -11.13
CA GLY A 391 -10.85 -7.89 -10.47
C GLY A 391 -9.44 -8.12 -9.95
N ALA A 392 -8.40 -7.76 -10.72
CA ALA A 392 -7.00 -7.83 -10.30
C ALA A 392 -6.66 -6.94 -9.09
N TRP A 393 -7.51 -5.94 -8.78
CA TRP A 393 -7.40 -5.12 -7.58
C TRP A 393 -8.29 -5.58 -6.42
N GLY A 394 -9.05 -6.66 -6.62
CA GLY A 394 -9.96 -7.23 -5.63
C GLY A 394 -11.37 -6.62 -5.62
N PHE A 395 -11.67 -5.67 -6.53
CA PHE A 395 -12.99 -5.00 -6.57
C PHE A 395 -14.09 -5.85 -7.22
N GLY A 396 -13.73 -7.00 -7.82
CA GLY A 396 -14.67 -7.90 -8.48
C GLY A 396 -15.25 -7.33 -9.78
N GLU A 397 -16.40 -7.85 -10.19
CA GLU A 397 -17.06 -7.44 -11.43
C GLU A 397 -17.84 -6.14 -11.26
N CYS A 398 -17.50 -5.14 -12.08
CA CYS A 398 -18.23 -3.89 -12.11
C CYS A 398 -19.63 -4.07 -12.75
N VAL A 399 -20.64 -3.68 -11.99
CA VAL A 399 -22.07 -3.70 -12.37
C VAL A 399 -22.65 -2.30 -12.63
N CYS A 400 -21.80 -1.32 -12.99
CA CYS A 400 -22.29 0.01 -13.35
C CYS A 400 -23.10 -0.03 -14.65
N GLU A 401 -23.94 0.99 -14.85
CA GLU A 401 -24.84 1.14 -16.02
C GLU A 401 -24.12 0.86 -17.35
N ARG A 402 -22.96 1.49 -17.59
CA ARG A 402 -22.17 1.28 -18.81
C ARG A 402 -21.72 -0.18 -19.01
N CYS A 403 -21.32 -0.86 -17.94
CA CYS A 403 -20.90 -2.27 -18.05
C CYS A 403 -22.07 -3.19 -18.38
N ILE A 404 -23.25 -2.92 -17.81
CA ILE A 404 -24.47 -3.68 -18.09
C ILE A 404 -24.94 -3.47 -19.54
N GLU A 405 -24.85 -2.24 -20.05
CA GLU A 405 -25.17 -1.91 -21.44
C GLU A 405 -24.21 -2.60 -22.43
N GLU A 406 -22.90 -2.43 -22.26
CA GLU A 406 -21.88 -3.02 -23.15
C GLU A 406 -21.93 -4.55 -23.15
N GLU A 407 -22.23 -5.18 -22.00
CA GLU A 407 -22.39 -6.64 -21.90
C GLU A 407 -23.55 -7.14 -22.75
N LYS A 408 -24.70 -6.43 -22.75
CA LYS A 408 -25.84 -6.76 -23.60
C LYS A 408 -25.50 -6.63 -25.08
N GLU A 409 -24.72 -5.61 -25.47
CA GLU A 409 -24.29 -5.41 -26.85
C GLU A 409 -23.37 -6.54 -27.34
N THR A 410 -22.40 -6.97 -26.52
CA THR A 410 -21.51 -8.10 -26.85
C THR A 410 -22.19 -9.47 -26.87
N SER A 411 -23.42 -9.58 -26.32
CA SER A 411 -24.21 -10.82 -26.29
C SER A 411 -25.15 -11.01 -27.47
N LYS A 412 -25.33 -9.97 -28.31
CA LYS A 412 -26.04 -10.09 -29.58
C LYS A 412 -25.12 -10.82 -30.57
N PRO A 413 -25.62 -11.80 -31.35
CA PRO A 413 -24.82 -12.36 -32.44
C PRO A 413 -24.50 -11.24 -33.43
N SER A 414 -23.25 -10.78 -33.44
CA SER A 414 -22.73 -9.92 -34.51
C SER A 414 -22.69 -10.74 -35.79
N SER A 415 -23.14 -10.15 -36.90
CA SER A 415 -22.76 -10.63 -38.22
C SER A 415 -21.25 -10.39 -38.36
N ASP A 416 -20.47 -11.41 -38.00
CA ASP A 416 -19.00 -11.44 -37.82
C ASP A 416 -18.15 -10.99 -39.03
N VAL A 417 -18.74 -10.46 -40.09
CA VAL A 417 -18.01 -10.10 -41.32
C VAL A 417 -17.36 -8.71 -41.19
N ASP A 418 -18.04 -7.74 -40.56
CA ASP A 418 -17.59 -6.33 -40.56
C ASP A 418 -16.52 -6.04 -39.50
N ASP A 419 -16.49 -6.77 -38.39
CA ASP A 419 -15.51 -6.58 -37.31
C ASP A 419 -14.18 -7.28 -37.62
N LEU A 420 -14.22 -8.46 -38.24
CA LEU A 420 -13.03 -9.14 -38.78
C LEU A 420 -12.37 -8.31 -39.89
N GLU A 421 -13.15 -7.66 -40.75
CA GLU A 421 -12.61 -6.80 -41.81
C GLU A 421 -11.91 -5.55 -41.24
N ARG A 422 -12.44 -4.95 -40.17
CA ARG A 422 -11.80 -3.83 -39.46
C ARG A 422 -10.50 -4.23 -38.78
N GLU A 423 -10.46 -5.37 -38.11
CA GLU A 423 -9.24 -5.86 -37.45
C GLU A 423 -8.15 -6.27 -38.45
N LEU A 424 -8.52 -6.88 -39.59
CA LEU A 424 -7.59 -7.22 -40.67
C LEU A 424 -7.01 -5.97 -41.35
N LYS A 425 -7.81 -4.93 -41.60
CA LYS A 425 -7.33 -3.67 -42.18
C LYS A 425 -6.38 -2.92 -41.25
N ALA A 426 -6.68 -2.90 -39.95
CA ALA A 426 -5.82 -2.28 -38.93
C ALA A 426 -4.49 -3.03 -38.74
N GLY A 427 -4.49 -4.37 -38.83
CA GLY A 427 -3.28 -5.18 -38.71
C GLY A 427 -2.36 -5.16 -39.94
N LEU A 428 -2.92 -4.92 -41.13
CA LEU A 428 -2.16 -4.89 -42.39
C LEU A 428 -1.73 -3.48 -42.82
N GLY A 429 -2.09 -2.43 -42.08
CA GLY A 429 -1.67 -1.06 -42.35
C GLY A 429 -2.20 -0.49 -43.67
N VAL A 430 -3.30 -1.04 -44.19
CA VAL A 430 -3.95 -0.56 -45.41
C VAL A 430 -5.16 0.26 -44.96
N MET A 431 -5.07 1.59 -45.10
CA MET A 431 -6.22 2.49 -44.94
C MET A 431 -7.26 2.24 -46.02
#